data_AF-U5JAC4-F1
#
_entry.id   AF-U5JAC4-F1
#
_cell.length_a   1.000
_cell.length_b   1.000
_cell.length_c   1.000
_cell.angle_alpha   90.00
_cell.angle_beta   90.00
_cell.angle_gamma   90.00
#
_symmetry.space_group_name_H-M   'P 1'
#
loop_
_entity.id
_entity.type
_entity.pdbx_description
1 polymer ?
#
loop_
_entity_poly.entity_id
_entity_poly.type
_entity_poly.pdbx_seq_one_letter_code
_entity_poly.pdbx_strand_id
1 'polypeptide(L)'
;YVENKLKNLDTDEYVDFDITTKASTVSSTKYTAANIYDLAANNGKIIIDALKNVTEKQLKDGGILGEVAKTISGATTPSAPTGDTFASYFTVGTVKTVNGKVALEINIAEPASTVLVKTDAELTTSPTTQQKMSFANAKITLTEGDDRLDFSKPSIVDGALGDFAKAAATTTPGKQQTINVRVINAKQETVKATD
;
A
#
# COMPACT_ATOMS: atom_id res chain seq x y z
N TYR A 1 -43.78 -15.64 10.51
CA TYR A 1 -43.48 -17.06 10.81
C TYR A 1 -43.48 -17.33 12.31
N VAL A 2 -42.71 -16.59 13.11
CA VAL A 2 -42.56 -16.82 14.57
C VAL A 2 -43.40 -15.90 15.47
N GLU A 3 -44.13 -14.94 14.90
CA GLU A 3 -44.81 -13.87 15.65
C GLU A 3 -45.75 -14.39 16.76
N ASN A 4 -46.62 -15.36 16.45
CA ASN A 4 -47.53 -15.94 17.44
C ASN A 4 -46.80 -16.73 18.53
N LYS A 5 -45.64 -17.32 18.21
CA LYS A 5 -44.82 -18.06 19.18
C LYS A 5 -44.10 -17.11 20.13
N LEU A 6 -43.56 -16.00 19.61
CA LEU A 6 -42.92 -14.97 20.44
C LEU A 6 -43.92 -14.26 21.37
N LYS A 7 -45.14 -13.99 20.90
CA LYS A 7 -46.20 -13.34 21.73
C LYS A 7 -46.68 -14.21 22.90
N ASN A 8 -46.58 -15.53 22.78
CA ASN A 8 -47.06 -16.49 23.77
C ASN A 8 -45.93 -17.41 24.24
N LEU A 9 -44.71 -16.88 24.34
CA LEU A 9 -43.54 -17.68 24.71
C LEU A 9 -43.60 -18.03 26.20
N ASP A 10 -43.67 -19.32 26.52
CA ASP A 10 -43.69 -19.78 27.91
C ASP A 10 -42.28 -19.67 28.55
N THR A 11 -42.24 -19.74 29.88
CA THR A 11 -41.04 -19.54 30.70
C THR A 11 -39.97 -20.63 30.52
N ASP A 12 -40.35 -21.81 30.05
CA ASP A 12 -39.46 -22.93 29.72
C ASP A 12 -39.16 -23.07 28.22
N GLU A 13 -39.68 -22.14 27.40
CA GLU A 13 -39.51 -22.16 25.96
C GLU A 13 -38.56 -21.08 25.45
N TYR A 14 -37.98 -21.33 24.27
CA TYR A 14 -37.12 -20.37 23.58
C TYR A 14 -37.34 -20.41 22.06
N VAL A 15 -36.98 -19.30 21.40
CA VAL A 15 -36.90 -19.21 19.94
C VAL A 15 -35.50 -18.79 19.55
N ASP A 16 -34.83 -19.61 18.76
CA ASP A 16 -33.51 -19.31 18.21
C ASP A 16 -33.61 -18.77 16.78
N PHE A 17 -32.82 -17.74 16.50
CA PHE A 17 -32.61 -17.20 15.18
C PHE A 17 -31.13 -17.33 14.81
N ASP A 18 -30.84 -18.09 13.76
CA ASP A 18 -29.53 -18.07 13.12
C ASP A 18 -29.54 -17.03 11.99
N ILE A 19 -29.09 -15.82 12.33
CA ILE A 19 -29.03 -14.72 11.38
C ILE A 19 -27.67 -14.76 10.69
N THR A 20 -27.68 -15.17 9.44
CA THR A 20 -26.48 -15.14 8.61
C THR A 20 -26.44 -13.85 7.80
N THR A 21 -25.45 -13.00 8.08
CA THR A 21 -25.24 -11.77 7.31
C THR A 21 -24.74 -12.11 5.91
N LYS A 22 -25.25 -11.43 4.88
CA LYS A 22 -24.71 -11.58 3.54
C LYS A 22 -23.31 -10.97 3.50
N ALA A 23 -22.31 -11.72 3.03
CA ALA A 23 -21.00 -11.17 2.72
C ALA A 23 -21.18 -9.97 1.78
N SER A 24 -20.84 -8.76 2.25
CA SER A 24 -20.81 -7.58 1.41
C SER A 24 -19.37 -7.35 0.96
N THR A 25 -19.16 -7.31 -0.36
CA THR A 25 -17.87 -6.89 -0.91
C THR A 25 -17.80 -5.38 -0.79
N VAL A 26 -16.91 -4.89 0.06
CA VAL A 26 -16.58 -3.47 0.09
C VAL A 26 -15.46 -3.22 -0.93
N SER A 27 -15.73 -2.30 -1.85
CA SER A 27 -14.75 -1.80 -2.80
C SER A 27 -14.30 -0.41 -2.33
N SER A 28 -13.00 -0.22 -2.19
CA SER A 28 -12.44 1.07 -1.75
C SER A 28 -11.20 1.42 -2.57
N THR A 29 -11.15 2.67 -3.01
CA THR A 29 -9.93 3.29 -3.58
C THR A 29 -9.06 3.92 -2.50
N LYS A 30 -9.46 3.84 -1.22
CA LYS A 30 -8.75 4.44 -0.08
C LYS A 30 -7.99 3.41 0.74
N TYR A 31 -6.89 3.82 1.36
CA TYR A 31 -6.18 2.99 2.33
C TYR A 31 -7.00 2.80 3.61
N THR A 32 -7.10 1.54 4.06
CA THR A 32 -7.49 1.22 5.44
C THR A 32 -6.25 1.06 6.32
N ALA A 33 -6.39 1.11 7.64
CA ALA A 33 -5.31 0.80 8.57
C ALA A 33 -4.64 -0.55 8.27
N ALA A 34 -5.44 -1.60 7.99
CA ALA A 34 -4.93 -2.92 7.64
C ALA A 34 -4.06 -2.90 6.38
N ASN A 35 -4.47 -2.16 5.34
CA ASN A 35 -3.65 -2.03 4.13
C ASN A 35 -2.30 -1.37 4.40
N ILE A 36 -2.26 -0.37 5.29
CA ILE A 36 -0.99 0.29 5.63
C ILE A 36 -0.05 -0.68 6.36
N TYR A 37 -0.55 -1.50 7.28
CA TYR A 37 0.24 -2.54 7.94
C TYR A 37 0.73 -3.61 6.95
N ASP A 38 -0.12 -4.08 6.04
CA ASP A 38 0.25 -5.04 5.01
C ASP A 38 1.36 -4.49 4.10
N LEU A 39 1.26 -3.21 3.72
CA LEU A 39 2.27 -2.55 2.90
C LEU A 39 3.59 -2.35 3.62
N ALA A 40 3.58 -2.15 4.95
CA ALA A 40 4.81 -2.02 5.74
C ALA A 40 5.47 -3.37 6.05
N ALA A 41 4.70 -4.45 6.07
CA ALA A 41 5.18 -5.78 6.40
C ALA A 41 6.35 -6.22 5.51
N ASN A 42 7.23 -7.07 6.05
CA ASN A 42 8.41 -7.58 5.35
C ASN A 42 9.26 -6.48 4.71
N ASN A 43 9.51 -5.38 5.44
CA ASN A 43 10.28 -4.23 4.99
C ASN A 43 9.74 -3.62 3.68
N GLY A 44 8.42 -3.58 3.53
CA GLY A 44 7.82 -2.96 2.35
C GLY A 44 7.83 -3.83 1.10
N LYS A 45 7.97 -5.15 1.20
CA LYS A 45 8.15 -6.05 0.05
C LYS A 45 7.11 -5.82 -1.07
N ILE A 46 5.84 -5.59 -0.72
CA ILE A 46 4.78 -5.33 -1.71
C ILE A 46 5.07 -4.05 -2.52
N ILE A 47 5.50 -2.98 -1.85
CA ILE A 47 5.86 -1.71 -2.50
C ILE A 47 7.11 -1.90 -3.35
N ILE A 48 8.15 -2.51 -2.80
CA ILE A 48 9.43 -2.70 -3.47
C ILE A 48 9.28 -3.59 -4.71
N ASP A 49 8.53 -4.69 -4.63
CA ASP A 49 8.26 -5.56 -5.78
C ASP A 49 7.48 -4.81 -6.87
N ALA A 50 6.51 -3.97 -6.50
CA ALA A 50 5.77 -3.15 -7.45
C ALA A 50 6.68 -2.12 -8.16
N LEU A 51 7.61 -1.49 -7.44
CA LEU A 51 8.61 -0.58 -8.01
C LEU A 51 9.56 -1.32 -8.96
N LYS A 52 9.96 -2.56 -8.65
CA LYS A 52 10.80 -3.40 -9.52
C LYS A 52 10.11 -3.78 -10.84
N ASN A 53 8.78 -3.77 -10.87
CA ASN A 53 8.00 -4.03 -12.08
C ASN A 53 7.91 -2.82 -13.01
N VAL A 54 8.44 -1.65 -12.63
CA VAL A 54 8.56 -0.52 -13.54
C VAL A 54 9.51 -0.91 -14.68
N THR A 55 8.99 -0.88 -15.90
CA THR A 55 9.70 -1.37 -17.08
C THR A 55 10.72 -0.37 -17.60
N GLU A 56 11.74 -0.87 -18.30
CA GLU A 56 12.69 -0.04 -19.05
C GLU A 56 11.98 0.98 -19.95
N LYS A 57 10.91 0.54 -20.63
CA LYS A 57 10.12 1.42 -21.51
C LYS A 57 9.52 2.60 -20.73
N GLN A 58 8.89 2.34 -19.58
CA GLN A 58 8.32 3.41 -18.75
C GLN A 58 9.39 4.40 -18.28
N LEU A 59 10.57 3.91 -17.91
CA LEU A 59 11.70 4.76 -17.52
C LEU A 59 12.18 5.63 -18.69
N LYS A 60 12.37 5.03 -19.87
CA LYS A 60 12.80 5.74 -21.09
C LYS A 60 11.78 6.75 -21.59
N ASP A 61 10.50 6.39 -21.62
CA ASP A 61 9.41 7.31 -21.97
C ASP A 61 9.37 8.51 -21.03
N GLY A 62 9.76 8.31 -19.76
CA GLY A 62 9.88 9.37 -18.75
C GLY A 62 11.19 10.17 -18.80
N GLY A 63 12.11 9.89 -19.73
CA GLY A 63 13.38 10.62 -19.88
C GLY A 63 14.56 10.05 -19.09
N ILE A 64 14.46 8.83 -18.57
CA ILE A 64 15.60 8.09 -17.99
C ILE A 64 16.19 7.20 -19.08
N LEU A 65 17.38 7.53 -19.55
CA LEU A 65 17.98 6.89 -20.73
C LEU A 65 18.93 5.74 -20.38
N GLY A 66 19.46 5.71 -19.15
CA GLY A 66 20.38 4.67 -18.72
C GLY A 66 20.54 4.53 -17.21
N GLU A 67 21.38 3.59 -16.80
CA GLU A 67 21.91 3.45 -15.45
C GLU A 67 23.43 3.30 -15.48
N VAL A 68 24.08 3.76 -14.43
CA VAL A 68 25.55 3.72 -14.30
C VAL A 68 25.94 3.68 -12.83
N ALA A 69 27.14 3.18 -12.53
CA ALA A 69 27.71 3.32 -11.20
C ALA A 69 27.75 4.80 -10.77
N LYS A 70 27.37 5.07 -9.52
CA LYS A 70 27.37 6.41 -8.91
C LYS A 70 28.75 7.06 -8.97
N THR A 71 29.79 6.24 -8.83
CA THR A 71 31.18 6.62 -9.03
C THR A 71 31.72 5.82 -10.20
N ILE A 72 32.24 6.50 -11.21
CA ILE A 72 32.86 5.82 -12.37
C ILE A 72 34.36 6.04 -12.37
N SER A 73 35.09 5.06 -12.89
CA SER A 73 36.54 5.11 -13.10
C SER A 73 36.82 4.87 -14.58
N GLY A 74 37.01 5.96 -15.33
CA GLY A 74 37.21 5.92 -16.77
C GLY A 74 35.92 6.02 -17.57
N ALA A 75 36.07 5.91 -18.90
CA ALA A 75 34.98 5.99 -19.86
C ALA A 75 33.98 4.84 -19.64
N THR A 76 32.71 5.20 -19.42
CA THR A 76 31.62 4.25 -19.20
C THR A 76 30.39 4.70 -19.97
N THR A 77 29.85 3.80 -20.80
CA THR A 77 28.54 3.99 -21.44
C THR A 77 27.45 3.48 -20.50
N PRO A 78 26.40 4.27 -20.21
CA PRO A 78 25.26 3.82 -19.40
C PRO A 78 24.62 2.55 -19.98
N SER A 79 24.28 1.60 -19.11
CA SER A 79 23.48 0.44 -19.48
C SER A 79 21.99 0.80 -19.49
N ALA A 80 21.14 -0.07 -20.04
CA ALA A 80 19.69 0.12 -19.99
C ALA A 80 19.20 0.25 -18.54
N PRO A 81 18.27 1.19 -18.25
CA PRO A 81 17.78 1.39 -16.89
C PRO A 81 16.87 0.23 -16.44
N THR A 82 17.01 -0.21 -15.20
CA THR A 82 16.25 -1.33 -14.64
C THR A 82 15.29 -0.91 -13.54
N GLY A 83 14.21 -1.69 -13.37
CA GLY A 83 13.29 -1.55 -12.24
C GLY A 83 13.96 -1.80 -10.89
N ASP A 84 15.00 -2.64 -10.82
CA ASP A 84 15.79 -2.85 -9.60
C ASP A 84 16.55 -1.59 -9.19
N THR A 85 17.23 -0.93 -10.14
CA THR A 85 17.89 0.35 -9.86
C THR A 85 16.86 1.41 -9.48
N PHE A 86 15.70 1.47 -10.15
CA PHE A 86 14.62 2.38 -9.77
C PHE A 86 14.11 2.13 -8.34
N ALA A 87 13.81 0.88 -7.99
CA ALA A 87 13.33 0.52 -6.66
C ALA A 87 14.36 0.83 -5.56
N SER A 88 15.66 0.82 -5.87
CA SER A 88 16.73 1.14 -4.91
C SER A 88 16.72 2.59 -4.40
N TYR A 89 15.98 3.49 -5.06
CA TYR A 89 15.78 4.86 -4.56
C TYR A 89 14.84 4.91 -3.35
N PHE A 90 14.07 3.85 -3.09
CA PHE A 90 12.99 3.86 -2.12
C PHE A 90 13.33 2.99 -0.90
N THR A 91 13.07 3.52 0.29
CA THR A 91 13.16 2.77 1.54
C THR A 91 11.86 2.91 2.32
N VAL A 92 11.20 1.79 2.61
CA VAL A 92 9.95 1.76 3.37
C VAL A 92 10.24 1.82 4.86
N GLY A 93 9.68 2.80 5.55
CA GLY A 93 9.83 2.99 6.99
C GLY A 93 8.87 2.13 7.82
N THR A 94 8.74 2.48 9.10
CA THR A 94 7.80 1.83 10.02
C THR A 94 6.45 2.52 10.04
N VAL A 95 5.40 1.78 10.34
CA VAL A 95 4.07 2.34 10.57
C VAL A 95 4.08 3.24 11.80
N LYS A 96 3.39 4.38 11.72
CA LYS A 96 3.20 5.33 12.81
C LYS A 96 1.76 5.82 12.87
N THR A 97 1.38 6.47 13.96
CA THR A 97 0.09 7.17 14.08
C THR A 97 0.33 8.67 13.98
N VAL A 98 -0.38 9.34 13.06
CA VAL A 98 -0.35 10.79 12.87
C VAL A 98 -1.77 11.31 12.95
N ASN A 99 -2.06 12.23 13.86
CA ASN A 99 -3.39 12.81 14.05
C ASN A 99 -4.52 11.77 14.19
N GLY A 100 -4.25 10.67 14.92
CA GLY A 100 -5.20 9.58 15.14
C GLY A 100 -5.38 8.62 13.97
N LYS A 101 -4.63 8.77 12.88
CA LYS A 101 -4.67 7.88 11.71
C LYS A 101 -3.38 7.08 11.55
N VAL A 102 -3.50 5.86 11.03
CA VAL A 102 -2.34 5.03 10.68
C VAL A 102 -1.65 5.59 9.44
N ALA A 103 -0.34 5.73 9.47
CA ALA A 103 0.48 6.25 8.38
C ALA A 103 1.77 5.46 8.17
N LEU A 104 2.25 5.41 6.92
CA LEU A 104 3.52 4.81 6.53
C LEU A 104 4.32 5.82 5.71
N GLU A 105 5.58 6.03 6.07
CA GLU A 105 6.50 6.86 5.29
C GLU A 105 7.43 5.99 4.44
N ILE A 106 7.63 6.45 3.20
CA ILE A 106 8.56 5.88 2.24
C ILE A 106 9.56 6.98 1.91
N ASN A 107 10.83 6.75 2.20
CA ASN A 107 11.90 7.69 1.90
C ASN A 107 12.40 7.49 0.47
N ILE A 108 12.73 8.60 -0.18
CA ILE A 108 13.32 8.63 -1.53
C ILE A 108 14.70 9.28 -1.42
N ALA A 109 15.73 8.54 -1.84
CA ALA A 109 17.11 9.00 -1.78
C ALA A 109 17.92 8.43 -2.95
N GLU A 110 19.04 9.07 -3.29
CA GLU A 110 19.97 8.47 -4.24
C GLU A 110 20.55 7.16 -3.67
N PRO A 111 20.53 6.06 -4.43
CA PRO A 111 21.19 4.82 -4.02
C PRO A 111 22.70 4.99 -3.88
N ALA A 112 23.32 4.06 -3.15
CA ALA A 112 24.75 4.11 -2.84
C ALA A 112 25.64 3.70 -4.03
N SER A 113 25.17 2.78 -4.87
CA SER A 113 25.99 2.09 -5.87
C SER A 113 25.69 2.48 -7.31
N THR A 114 24.45 2.32 -7.78
CA THR A 114 24.04 2.50 -9.18
C THR A 114 22.95 3.55 -9.27
N VAL A 115 23.08 4.54 -10.14
CA VAL A 115 22.12 5.62 -10.32
C VAL A 115 21.49 5.59 -11.72
N LEU A 116 20.28 6.13 -11.83
CA LEU A 116 19.57 6.32 -13.09
C LEU A 116 20.00 7.66 -13.67
N VAL A 117 20.23 7.70 -14.98
CA VAL A 117 20.73 8.87 -15.70
C VAL A 117 19.83 9.24 -16.88
N LYS A 118 19.78 10.53 -17.19
CA LYS A 118 19.01 11.15 -18.28
C LYS A 118 19.79 11.20 -19.60
N THR A 119 20.88 10.43 -19.71
CA THR A 119 21.77 10.40 -20.87
C THR A 119 22.19 8.97 -21.16
N ASP A 120 22.34 8.65 -22.44
CA ASP A 120 22.93 7.42 -22.97
C ASP A 120 24.35 7.64 -23.53
N ALA A 121 24.86 8.88 -23.44
CA ALA A 121 26.20 9.21 -23.88
C ALA A 121 27.25 8.67 -22.89
N GLU A 122 28.45 8.42 -23.42
CA GLU A 122 29.61 8.01 -22.61
C GLU A 122 29.92 9.08 -21.54
N LEU A 123 30.12 8.61 -20.30
CA LEU A 123 30.55 9.42 -19.18
C LEU A 123 32.01 9.09 -18.86
N THR A 124 32.83 10.12 -18.70
CA THR A 124 34.25 9.99 -18.28
C THR A 124 34.47 10.37 -16.82
N THR A 125 33.47 10.99 -16.19
CA THR A 125 33.43 11.33 -14.76
C THR A 125 32.06 10.99 -14.17
N SER A 126 31.98 10.88 -12.83
CA SER A 126 30.74 10.53 -12.14
C SER A 126 29.59 11.45 -12.56
N PRO A 127 28.38 10.91 -12.77
CA PRO A 127 27.26 11.69 -13.28
C PRO A 127 26.94 12.87 -12.34
N THR A 128 26.76 14.04 -12.93
CA THR A 128 26.33 15.26 -12.23
C THR A 128 24.89 15.15 -11.77
N THR A 129 24.46 16.00 -10.83
CA THR A 129 23.07 16.05 -10.37
C THR A 129 22.08 16.30 -11.52
N GLN A 130 22.47 17.08 -12.54
CA GLN A 130 21.63 17.36 -13.71
C GLN A 130 21.50 16.15 -14.64
N GLN A 131 22.50 15.26 -14.65
CA GLN A 131 22.50 14.04 -15.45
C GLN A 131 21.76 12.88 -14.78
N LYS A 132 21.49 12.94 -13.47
CA LYS A 132 20.78 11.88 -12.72
C LYS A 132 19.27 12.09 -12.73
N MET A 133 18.52 11.03 -12.44
CA MET A 133 17.10 11.16 -12.07
C MET A 133 16.96 12.15 -10.90
N SER A 134 16.02 13.08 -11.03
CA SER A 134 15.70 14.06 -10.00
C SER A 134 14.37 13.74 -9.32
N PHE A 135 14.19 14.15 -8.07
CA PHE A 135 12.92 14.00 -7.34
C PHE A 135 12.75 15.20 -6.42
N ALA A 136 11.57 15.82 -6.42
CA ALA A 136 11.28 17.00 -5.59
C ALA A 136 10.95 16.62 -4.15
N ASN A 137 10.32 15.45 -3.96
CA ASN A 137 9.91 14.96 -2.65
C ASN A 137 10.92 13.91 -2.17
N ALA A 138 11.52 14.14 -1.01
CA ALA A 138 12.38 13.14 -0.34
C ALA A 138 11.56 12.05 0.38
N LYS A 139 10.22 12.18 0.41
CA LYS A 139 9.34 11.23 1.09
C LYS A 139 7.95 11.18 0.47
N ILE A 140 7.32 10.01 0.57
CA ILE A 140 5.90 9.77 0.32
C ILE A 140 5.28 9.32 1.64
N THR A 141 4.11 9.86 1.99
CA THR A 141 3.36 9.46 3.18
C THR A 141 2.04 8.85 2.74
N LEU A 142 1.83 7.58 3.10
CA LEU A 142 0.56 6.89 2.91
C LEU A 142 -0.22 6.98 4.20
N THR A 143 -1.40 7.61 4.20
CA THR A 143 -2.24 7.71 5.39
C THR A 143 -3.56 6.98 5.18
N GLU A 144 -4.10 6.41 6.26
CA GLU A 144 -5.46 5.90 6.28
C GLU A 144 -6.48 6.94 5.78
N GLY A 145 -7.30 6.52 4.82
CA GLY A 145 -8.28 7.36 4.12
C GLY A 145 -7.76 8.08 2.88
N ASP A 146 -6.45 8.06 2.60
CA ASP A 146 -5.88 8.61 1.37
C ASP A 146 -6.16 7.68 0.18
N ASP A 147 -6.14 8.24 -1.04
CA ASP A 147 -6.21 7.44 -2.26
C ASP A 147 -5.02 6.47 -2.31
N ARG A 148 -5.32 5.24 -2.75
CA ARG A 148 -4.29 4.23 -2.96
C ARG A 148 -3.43 4.59 -4.15
N LEU A 149 -2.14 4.30 -4.05
CA LEU A 149 -1.16 4.49 -5.11
C LEU A 149 -0.77 3.16 -5.76
N ASP A 150 -0.54 3.17 -7.06
CA ASP A 150 0.01 2.07 -7.86
C ASP A 150 1.51 2.32 -8.06
N PHE A 151 2.32 1.70 -7.20
CA PHE A 151 3.79 1.84 -7.22
C PHE A 151 4.46 1.26 -8.48
N SER A 152 3.71 0.55 -9.34
CA SER A 152 4.22 0.10 -10.65
C SER A 152 4.06 1.16 -11.76
N LYS A 153 3.43 2.29 -11.45
CA LYS A 153 3.12 3.37 -12.40
C LYS A 153 3.56 4.73 -11.84
N PRO A 154 4.87 4.98 -11.73
CA PRO A 154 5.37 6.30 -11.41
C PRO A 154 5.06 7.29 -12.54
N SER A 155 4.85 8.55 -12.18
CA SER A 155 4.91 9.68 -13.08
C SER A 155 6.36 10.13 -13.17
N ILE A 156 6.96 10.00 -14.35
CA ILE A 156 8.30 10.49 -14.62
C ILE A 156 8.22 11.35 -15.87
N VAL A 157 8.68 12.60 -15.77
CA VAL A 157 8.68 13.57 -16.87
C VAL A 157 10.05 14.22 -16.90
N ASP A 158 10.72 14.20 -18.06
CA ASP A 158 12.07 14.75 -18.25
C ASP A 158 13.09 14.27 -17.20
N GLY A 159 13.01 12.99 -16.85
CA GLY A 159 13.83 12.31 -15.86
C GLY A 159 13.60 12.80 -14.42
N ALA A 160 12.50 13.50 -14.15
CA ALA A 160 12.07 13.89 -12.82
C ALA A 160 10.93 12.98 -12.34
N LEU A 161 11.15 12.31 -11.21
CA LEU A 161 10.13 11.55 -10.51
C LEU A 161 9.14 12.50 -9.81
N GLY A 162 7.87 12.35 -10.20
CA GLY A 162 6.73 12.99 -9.57
C GLY A 162 6.01 12.04 -8.60
N ASP A 163 4.69 11.93 -8.76
CA ASP A 163 3.84 11.07 -7.94
C ASP A 163 3.54 9.73 -8.64
N PHE A 164 2.70 8.88 -8.05
CA PHE A 164 2.24 7.61 -8.61
C PHE A 164 0.79 7.68 -9.05
N ALA A 165 0.43 6.87 -10.05
CA ALA A 165 -0.97 6.75 -10.46
C ALA A 165 -1.84 6.22 -9.30
N LYS A 166 -3.11 6.60 -9.28
CA LYS A 166 -4.08 6.02 -8.34
C LYS A 166 -4.28 4.54 -8.65
N ALA A 167 -4.25 3.70 -7.62
CA ALA A 167 -4.55 2.29 -7.77
C ALA A 167 -6.05 2.06 -7.97
N ALA A 168 -6.39 0.99 -8.69
CA ALA A 168 -7.75 0.51 -8.78
C ALA A 168 -8.29 0.12 -7.39
N ALA A 169 -9.61 0.17 -7.23
CA ALA A 169 -10.23 -0.25 -5.99
C ALA A 169 -9.94 -1.73 -5.72
N THR A 170 -9.61 -2.08 -4.48
CA THR A 170 -9.58 -3.49 -4.09
C THR A 170 -10.92 -3.91 -3.55
N THR A 171 -11.35 -5.08 -3.98
CA THR A 171 -12.50 -5.77 -3.39
C THR A 171 -12.01 -6.62 -2.24
N THR A 172 -12.41 -6.30 -1.02
CA THR A 172 -12.27 -7.22 0.11
C THR A 172 -13.58 -8.00 0.24
N PRO A 173 -13.57 -9.33 0.07
CA PRO A 173 -14.75 -10.14 0.36
C PRO A 173 -15.11 -9.94 1.83
N GLY A 174 -16.32 -9.44 2.11
CA GLY A 174 -16.82 -9.40 3.47
C GLY A 174 -16.87 -10.81 4.05
N LYS A 175 -16.53 -10.96 5.34
CA LYS A 175 -16.74 -12.24 6.03
C LYS A 175 -18.22 -12.39 6.34
N GLN A 176 -18.79 -13.50 5.90
CA GLN A 176 -20.11 -13.94 6.37
C GLN A 176 -20.01 -14.23 7.88
N GLN A 177 -20.92 -13.66 8.65
CA GLN A 177 -21.05 -13.94 10.08
C GLN A 177 -22.43 -14.52 10.33
N THR A 178 -22.48 -15.60 11.11
CA THR A 178 -23.72 -16.16 11.65
C THR A 178 -23.80 -15.78 13.12
N ILE A 179 -24.85 -15.06 13.47
CA ILE A 179 -25.17 -14.67 14.84
C ILE A 179 -26.36 -15.51 15.28
N ASN A 180 -26.20 -16.25 16.36
CA ASN A 180 -27.32 -16.91 17.02
C ASN A 180 -27.95 -15.94 18.02
N VAL A 181 -29.25 -15.70 17.87
CA VAL A 181 -30.05 -14.89 18.81
C VAL A 181 -31.08 -15.81 19.43
N ARG A 182 -30.98 -16.03 20.74
CA ARG A 182 -31.97 -16.75 21.52
C ARG A 182 -32.92 -15.78 22.23
N VAL A 183 -34.22 -15.93 22.00
CA VAL A 183 -35.26 -15.22 22.73
C VAL A 183 -35.85 -16.17 23.78
N ILE A 184 -35.84 -15.75 25.05
CA ILE A 184 -36.40 -16.47 26.21
C ILE A 184 -37.34 -15.54 26.98
N ASN A 185 -38.35 -16.12 27.64
CA ASN A 185 -39.21 -15.41 28.58
C ASN A 185 -38.69 -15.57 30.01
N ALA A 186 -37.66 -14.80 30.37
CA ALA A 186 -37.03 -14.85 31.68
C ALA A 186 -36.55 -13.46 32.14
N LYS A 187 -36.44 -13.26 33.46
CA LYS A 187 -35.75 -12.10 34.02
C LYS A 187 -34.24 -12.33 33.91
N GLN A 188 -33.57 -11.53 33.09
CA GLN A 188 -32.12 -11.63 32.89
C GLN A 188 -31.39 -10.58 33.74
N GLU A 189 -30.43 -11.02 34.54
CA GLU A 189 -29.55 -10.14 35.32
C GLU A 189 -28.09 -10.46 34.94
N THR A 190 -27.29 -9.42 34.71
CA THR A 190 -25.85 -9.56 34.49
C THR A 190 -25.14 -9.25 35.80
N VAL A 191 -24.57 -10.28 36.42
CA VAL A 191 -23.90 -10.18 37.72
C VAL A 191 -22.40 -10.42 37.52
N LYS A 192 -21.54 -9.63 38.16
CA LYS A 192 -20.10 -9.90 38.10
C LYS A 192 -19.81 -11.15 38.93
N ALA A 193 -18.79 -11.92 38.56
CA ALA A 193 -18.39 -13.10 39.32
C ALA A 193 -17.99 -12.80 40.79
N THR A 194 -17.74 -11.53 41.11
CA THR A 194 -17.37 -11.06 42.46
C THR A 194 -18.56 -10.64 43.32
N ASP A 195 -19.75 -10.55 42.72
CA ASP A 195 -21.00 -10.15 43.38
C ASP A 195 -21.84 -11.41 43.68
#